data_AF-A0A7X7XIX8-F1
#
_entry.id   AF-A0A7X7XIX8-F1
#
_cell.length_a   1.000
_cell.length_b   1.000
_cell.length_c   1.000
_cell.angle_alpha   90.00
_cell.angle_beta   90.00
_cell.angle_gamma   90.00
#
_symmetry.space_group_name_H-M   'P 1'
#
loop_
_entity.id
_entity.type
_entity.pdbx_description
1 polymer ?
#
loop_
_entity_poly.entity_id
_entity_poly.type
_entity_poly.pdbx_seq_one_letter_code
_entity_poly.pdbx_strand_id
1 'polypeptide(L)'
;MADPDSVVRNLYLVDAGLWVLLYLLLAWIALVRLRATRSGRLLGLGFFLLALRIILQTVLNRLILPAAAPSAPVLAAIELTFGMIGLALGLWVAYGVLLIPRALDDLASRRA
;
A
#
# COMPACT_ATOMS: atom_id res chain seq x y z
N MET A 1 -26.33 20.46 13.17
CA MET A 1 -26.10 19.02 13.41
C MET A 1 -25.19 18.53 12.30
N ALA A 2 -24.03 17.95 12.62
CA ALA A 2 -23.14 17.39 11.60
C ALA A 2 -23.79 16.13 11.02
N ASP A 3 -23.88 16.05 9.70
CA ASP A 3 -24.47 14.93 8.99
C ASP A 3 -23.69 13.65 9.33
N PRO A 4 -24.30 12.59 9.91
CA PRO A 4 -23.58 11.40 10.39
C PRO A 4 -22.70 10.76 9.31
N ASP A 5 -23.20 10.77 8.07
CA ASP A 5 -22.51 10.23 6.90
C ASP A 5 -21.24 11.01 6.56
N SER A 6 -21.21 12.31 6.84
CA SER A 6 -20.03 13.16 6.63
C SER A 6 -18.90 12.85 7.62
N VAL A 7 -19.25 12.51 8.87
CA VAL A 7 -18.28 12.16 9.92
C VAL A 7 -17.64 10.80 9.61
N VAL A 8 -18.46 9.80 9.31
CA VAL A 8 -17.98 8.45 8.90
C VAL A 8 -17.08 8.56 7.68
N ARG A 9 -17.50 9.33 6.67
CA ARG A 9 -16.70 9.59 5.47
C ARG A 9 -15.36 10.26 5.80
N ASN A 10 -15.33 11.24 6.68
CA ASN A 10 -14.07 11.92 7.02
C ASN A 10 -13.11 10.99 7.79
N LEU A 11 -13.64 10.15 8.69
CA LEU A 11 -12.84 9.14 9.39
C LEU A 11 -12.19 8.15 8.41
N TYR A 12 -12.93 7.67 7.40
CA TYR A 12 -12.36 6.81 6.36
C TYR A 12 -11.24 7.48 5.54
N LEU A 13 -11.31 8.80 5.28
CA LEU A 13 -10.19 9.51 4.62
C LEU A 13 -8.97 9.57 5.51
N VAL A 14 -9.17 9.90 6.78
CA VAL A 14 -8.08 10.06 7.74
C VAL A 14 -7.38 8.71 7.91
N ASP A 15 -8.13 7.62 8.07
CA ASP A 15 -7.59 6.27 8.14
C ASP A 15 -6.81 5.91 6.86
N ALA A 16 -7.42 6.06 5.67
CA ALA A 16 -6.75 5.79 4.41
C ALA A 16 -5.47 6.65 4.23
N GLY A 17 -5.53 7.93 4.62
CA GLY A 17 -4.40 8.85 4.58
C GLY A 17 -3.27 8.43 5.52
N LEU A 18 -3.59 7.98 6.74
CA LEU A 18 -2.62 7.46 7.70
C LEU A 18 -1.90 6.22 7.14
N TRP A 19 -2.65 5.28 6.54
CA TRP A 19 -2.06 4.11 5.89
C TRP A 19 -1.13 4.48 4.72
N VAL A 20 -1.55 5.42 3.87
CA VAL A 20 -0.71 5.93 2.76
C VAL A 20 0.57 6.55 3.29
N LEU A 21 0.49 7.42 4.30
CA LEU A 21 1.66 8.06 4.91
C LEU A 21 2.60 7.02 5.52
N LEU A 22 2.05 6.03 6.24
CA LEU A 22 2.83 4.94 6.82
C LEU A 22 3.58 4.15 5.74
N TYR A 23 2.89 3.75 4.67
CA TYR A 23 3.52 2.99 3.59
C TYR A 23 4.57 3.80 2.83
N LEU A 24 4.34 5.09 2.57
CA LEU A 24 5.35 5.97 1.98
C LEU A 24 6.56 6.14 2.89
N LEU A 25 6.35 6.26 4.21
CA LEU A 25 7.42 6.32 5.20
C LEU A 25 8.24 5.02 5.20
N LEU A 26 7.58 3.86 5.20
CA LEU A 26 8.24 2.56 5.14
C LEU A 26 8.99 2.36 3.81
N ALA A 27 8.41 2.79 2.69
CA ALA A 27 9.06 2.78 1.39
C ALA A 27 10.34 3.64 1.41
N TRP A 28 10.24 4.85 1.96
CA TRP A 28 11.37 5.76 2.13
C TRP A 28 12.48 5.14 2.99
N ILE A 29 12.12 4.59 4.15
CA ILE A 29 13.08 3.93 5.05
C ILE A 29 13.77 2.77 4.34
N ALA A 30 13.01 1.91 3.65
CA ALA A 30 13.57 0.78 2.90
C ALA A 30 14.51 1.25 1.78
N LEU A 31 14.12 2.28 1.03
CA LEU A 31 14.93 2.84 -0.05
C LEU A 31 16.20 3.52 0.46
N VAL A 32 16.17 4.20 1.61
CA VAL A 32 17.34 4.89 2.17
C VAL A 32 18.27 3.89 2.88
N ARG A 33 17.73 3.05 3.76
CA ARG A 33 18.52 2.14 4.61
C ARG A 33 19.08 0.96 3.83
N LEU A 34 18.34 0.47 2.84
CA LEU A 34 18.67 -0.76 2.11
C LEU A 34 18.88 -0.51 0.61
N ARG A 35 19.14 0.75 0.19
CA ARG A 35 19.32 1.17 -1.22
C ARG A 35 20.25 0.25 -2.02
N ALA A 36 21.35 -0.15 -1.39
CA ALA A 36 22.41 -0.95 -2.00
C ALA A 36 21.98 -2.39 -2.28
N THR A 37 20.95 -2.88 -1.59
CA THR A 37 20.45 -4.25 -1.71
C THR A 37 19.30 -4.35 -2.70
N ARG A 38 19.13 -5.53 -3.31
CA ARG A 38 17.94 -5.83 -4.13
C ARG A 38 16.68 -5.96 -3.26
N SER A 39 16.81 -6.47 -2.03
CA SER A 39 15.70 -6.59 -1.07
C SER A 39 15.13 -5.23 -0.66
N GLY A 40 15.99 -4.23 -0.41
CA GLY A 40 15.56 -2.87 -0.11
C GLY A 40 14.76 -2.19 -1.22
N ARG A 41 15.16 -2.42 -2.48
CA ARG A 41 14.41 -1.94 -3.65
C ARG A 41 13.06 -2.65 -3.82
N LEU A 42 13.03 -3.98 -3.64
CA LEU A 42 11.79 -4.76 -3.69
C LEU A 42 10.81 -4.34 -2.59
N LEU A 43 11.30 -4.15 -1.37
CA LEU A 43 10.51 -3.67 -0.24
C LEU A 43 10.00 -2.25 -0.45
N GLY A 44 10.89 -1.34 -0.86
CA GLY A 44 10.52 0.04 -1.16
C GLY A 44 9.44 0.13 -2.23
N LEU A 45 9.59 -0.64 -3.31
CA LEU A 45 8.58 -0.72 -4.36
C LEU A 45 7.26 -1.34 -3.85
N GLY A 46 7.32 -2.42 -3.07
CA GLY A 46 6.14 -3.06 -2.51
C GLY A 46 5.32 -2.12 -1.63
N PHE A 47 5.97 -1.42 -0.70
CA PHE A 47 5.30 -0.41 0.14
C PHE A 47 4.76 0.76 -0.69
N PHE A 48 5.50 1.23 -1.70
CA PHE A 48 5.01 2.27 -2.59
C PHE A 48 3.75 1.85 -3.36
N LEU A 49 3.72 0.62 -3.89
CA LEU A 49 2.56 0.07 -4.59
C LEU A 49 1.36 -0.13 -3.67
N LEU A 50 1.58 -0.50 -2.39
CA LEU A 50 0.50 -0.55 -1.38
C LEU A 50 -0.12 0.84 -1.15
N ALA A 51 0.72 1.88 -1.01
CA ALA A 51 0.25 3.25 -0.90
C ALA A 51 -0.55 3.68 -2.13
N LEU A 52 -0.01 3.42 -3.33
CA LEU A 52 -0.66 3.74 -4.60
C LEU A 52 -2.01 3.02 -4.74
N ARG A 53 -2.09 1.75 -4.33
CA ARG A 53 -3.33 0.96 -4.32
C ARG A 53 -4.40 1.62 -3.44
N ILE A 54 -4.04 2.10 -2.25
CA ILE A 54 -5.01 2.78 -1.35
C ILE A 54 -5.46 4.11 -1.96
N ILE A 55 -4.55 4.90 -2.54
CA ILE A 55 -4.90 6.16 -3.22
C ILE A 55 -5.88 5.88 -4.36
N LEU A 56 -5.57 4.91 -5.22
CA LEU A 56 -6.43 4.52 -6.34
C LEU A 56 -7.79 4.02 -5.86
N GLN A 57 -7.84 3.15 -4.85
CA GLN A 57 -9.11 2.67 -4.30
C GLN A 57 -9.94 3.81 -3.69
N THR A 58 -9.30 4.73 -2.97
CA THR A 58 -9.98 5.87 -2.33
C THR A 58 -10.52 6.85 -3.37
N VAL A 59 -9.73 7.13 -4.41
CA VAL A 59 -10.11 7.98 -5.54
C VAL A 59 -11.25 7.34 -6.32
N LEU A 60 -11.15 6.05 -6.65
CA LEU A 60 -12.17 5.33 -7.43
C LEU A 60 -13.49 5.28 -6.64
N ASN A 61 -13.44 4.92 -5.36
CA ASN A 61 -14.62 4.82 -4.49
C ASN A 61 -15.32 6.15 -4.23
N ARG A 62 -14.60 7.29 -4.32
CA ARG A 62 -15.18 8.61 -4.03
C ARG A 62 -15.53 9.43 -5.25
N LEU A 63 -14.71 9.38 -6.29
CA LEU A 63 -14.86 10.26 -7.44
C LEU A 63 -15.58 9.57 -8.60
N ILE A 64 -15.36 8.26 -8.77
CA ILE A 64 -15.80 7.56 -9.98
C ILE A 64 -17.07 6.74 -9.70
N LEU A 65 -17.11 5.96 -8.62
CA LEU A 65 -18.25 5.09 -8.33
C LEU A 65 -19.56 5.85 -8.04
N PRO A 66 -19.57 6.97 -7.27
CA PRO A 66 -20.81 7.72 -7.07
C PRO A 66 -21.33 8.36 -8.36
N ALA A 67 -20.44 8.74 -9.29
CA ALA A 67 -20.81 9.33 -10.57
C ALA A 67 -21.27 8.26 -11.59
N ALA A 68 -20.72 7.06 -11.51
CA ALA A 68 -21.03 5.96 -12.43
C ALA A 68 -22.24 5.11 -12.04
N ALA A 69 -22.77 5.28 -10.81
CA ALA A 69 -23.87 4.49 -10.25
C ALA A 69 -23.81 2.98 -10.61
N PRO A 70 -22.68 2.31 -10.34
CA PRO A 70 -22.45 0.93 -10.76
C PRO A 70 -23.41 -0.03 -10.07
N SER A 71 -23.75 -1.11 -10.75
CA SER A 71 -24.55 -2.18 -10.15
C SER A 71 -23.79 -2.88 -9.02
N ALA A 72 -24.52 -3.37 -8.01
CA ALA A 72 -23.96 -4.10 -6.87
C ALA A 72 -22.91 -5.19 -7.21
N PRO A 73 -23.08 -6.05 -8.24
CA PRO A 73 -22.06 -7.04 -8.59
C PRO A 73 -20.77 -6.43 -9.13
N VAL A 74 -20.85 -5.29 -9.83
CA VAL A 74 -19.67 -4.58 -10.35
C VAL A 74 -18.88 -3.97 -9.21
N LEU A 75 -19.57 -3.37 -8.23
CA LEU A 75 -18.92 -2.84 -7.03
C LEU A 75 -18.19 -3.95 -6.26
N ALA A 76 -18.84 -5.09 -6.04
CA ALA A 76 -18.23 -6.25 -5.38
C ALA A 76 -17.01 -6.80 -6.13
N ALA A 77 -17.08 -6.86 -7.47
CA ALA A 77 -15.95 -7.31 -8.29
C ALA A 77 -14.74 -6.36 -8.21
N ILE A 78 -14.99 -5.05 -8.18
CA ILE A 78 -13.94 -4.02 -8.00
C ILE A 78 -13.30 -4.17 -6.62
N GLU A 79 -14.10 -4.26 -5.56
CA GLU A 79 -13.61 -4.45 -4.19
C GLU A 79 -12.79 -5.73 -4.04
N LEU A 80 -13.26 -6.84 -4.60
CA LEU A 80 -12.55 -8.11 -4.64
C LEU A 80 -11.19 -7.97 -5.35
N THR A 81 -11.18 -7.29 -6.50
CA THR A 81 -9.95 -7.07 -7.29
C THR A 81 -8.94 -6.26 -6.50
N PHE A 82 -9.36 -5.14 -5.91
CA PHE A 82 -8.48 -4.35 -5.03
C PHE A 82 -8.04 -5.15 -3.81
N GLY A 83 -8.89 -6.02 -3.26
CA GLY A 83 -8.56 -6.94 -2.17
C GLY A 83 -7.45 -7.93 -2.55
N MET A 84 -7.60 -8.59 -3.70
CA MET A 84 -6.61 -9.54 -4.23
C MET A 84 -5.27 -8.86 -4.57
N ILE A 85 -5.30 -7.66 -5.15
CA ILE A 85 -4.09 -6.85 -5.38
C ILE A 85 -3.42 -6.53 -4.05
N GLY A 86 -4.19 -6.11 -3.04
CA GLY A 86 -3.68 -5.85 -1.70
C GLY A 86 -3.00 -7.06 -1.07
N LEU A 87 -3.62 -8.24 -1.20
CA LEU A 87 -3.06 -9.50 -0.70
C LEU A 87 -1.76 -9.88 -1.42
N ALA A 88 -1.72 -9.78 -2.75
CA ALA A 88 -0.52 -10.07 -3.53
C ALA A 88 0.64 -9.13 -3.19
N LEU A 89 0.36 -7.83 -3.06
CA LEU A 89 1.36 -6.84 -2.65
C LEU A 89 1.82 -7.07 -1.20
N GLY A 90 0.92 -7.44 -0.30
CA GLY A 90 1.24 -7.81 1.08
C GLY A 90 2.19 -9.02 1.15
N LEU A 91 1.91 -10.07 0.37
CA LEU A 91 2.78 -11.25 0.27
C LEU A 91 4.15 -10.90 -0.31
N TRP A 92 4.21 -10.02 -1.32
CA TRP A 92 5.47 -9.53 -1.87
C TRP A 92 6.27 -8.78 -0.79
N VAL A 93 5.66 -7.83 -0.08
CA VAL A 93 6.34 -7.12 1.01
C VAL A 93 6.84 -8.09 2.08
N ALA A 94 6.00 -9.03 2.52
CA ALA A 94 6.40 -10.05 3.49
C ALA A 94 7.60 -10.88 3.01
N TYR A 95 7.58 -11.31 1.75
CA TYR A 95 8.72 -11.99 1.13
C TYR A 95 9.98 -11.12 1.12
N GLY A 96 9.85 -9.83 0.78
CA GLY A 96 10.95 -8.87 0.83
C GLY A 96 11.56 -8.73 2.24
N VAL A 97 10.73 -8.77 3.29
CA VAL A 97 11.18 -8.69 4.69
C VAL A 97 12.00 -9.93 5.06
N LEU A 98 11.55 -11.12 4.64
CA LEU A 98 12.27 -12.37 4.89
C LEU A 98 13.65 -12.42 4.21
N LEU A 99 13.87 -11.62 3.16
CA LEU A 99 15.16 -11.52 2.46
C LEU A 99 16.14 -10.52 3.10
N ILE A 100 15.72 -9.74 4.10
CA ILE A 100 16.59 -8.74 4.74
C ILE A 100 17.84 -9.37 5.37
N PRO A 101 17.75 -10.45 6.19
CA PRO A 101 18.94 -11.01 6.86
C PRO A 101 20.02 -11.43 5.86
N ARG A 102 19.64 -12.17 4.81
CA ARG A 102 20.57 -12.61 3.75
C ARG A 102 21.22 -11.43 3.03
N ALA A 103 20.46 -10.37 2.78
CA ALA A 103 20.98 -9.18 2.11
C ALA A 103 21.96 -8.36 2.98
N LEU A 104 21.83 -8.44 4.30
CA LEU A 104 22.77 -7.83 5.25
C LEU A 104 24.07 -8.64 5.33
N ASP A 105 24.00 -9.97 5.32
CA ASP A 105 25.17 -10.86 5.28
C ASP A 105 26.00 -10.67 3.99
N ASP A 106 25.33 -10.54 2.84
CA ASP A 106 25.97 -10.23 1.55
C ASP A 106 26.66 -8.85 1.55
N LEU A 107 26.14 -7.88 2.29
CA LEU A 107 26.75 -6.56 2.44
C LEU A 107 27.95 -6.57 3.39
N ALA A 108 27.87 -7.34 4.47
CA ALA A 108 28.96 -7.50 5.42
C ALA A 108 30.17 -8.22 4.79
N SER A 109 29.92 -9.29 4.03
CA SER A 109 30.96 -10.04 3.32
C SER A 109 31.67 -9.25 2.22
N ARG A 110 31.00 -8.27 1.60
CA ARG A 110 31.62 -7.35 0.61
C ARG A 110 32.45 -6.23 1.24
N ARG A 111 32.30 -5.98 2.54
CA ARG A 111 33.04 -4.94 3.27
C ARG A 111 34.30 -5.45 3.97
N ALA A 112 34.34 -6.75 4.28
CA ALA A 112 35.52 -7.45 4.77
C ALA A 112 36.50 -7.73 3.61
#